data_AF-A0A534T430-F1
#
_entry.id   AF-A0A534T430-F1
#
_cell.length_a   1.000
_cell.length_b   1.000
_cell.length_c   1.000
_cell.angle_alpha   90.00
_cell.angle_beta   90.00
_cell.angle_gamma   90.00
#
_symmetry.space_group_name_H-M   'P 1'
#
loop_
_entity.id
_entity.type
_entity.pdbx_description
1 polymer ?
#
loop_
_entity_poly.entity_id
_entity_poly.type
_entity_poly.pdbx_seq_one_letter_code
_entity_poly.pdbx_strand_id
1 'polypeptide(L)'
;MGRGRGSARRRAPEALAGSRTSPLTARADDAGCAGDLRGRRRGRARARAGRGPRDRRPPAPGVALHRTLALAAVAALGLGLALSTRGPIALRGRDAARGHRLFNAEPRWVRGIELELDGRHVASTRTTGGWDVDDRPAAAQTAEALGDLLDTLLALRAVDVFRTPDPTAFGLGRPRGMITVVTGRGPRRLLVGGLNAAGSAFYARREGDPRVLQVGTLVLSEIERVFYTTEPGR
;
A
#
# COMPACT_ATOMS: atom_id res chain seq x y z
N MET A 1 -10.56 19.24 -55.84
CA MET A 1 -9.31 19.69 -56.51
C MET A 1 -8.44 20.40 -55.48
N GLY A 2 -7.11 20.15 -55.48
CA GLY A 2 -6.10 20.73 -54.56
C GLY A 2 -5.79 19.81 -53.36
N ARG A 3 -4.89 18.82 -53.38
CA ARG A 3 -3.43 18.72 -53.65
C ARG A 3 -2.52 19.42 -52.63
N GLY A 4 -1.73 18.60 -51.94
CA GLY A 4 -0.49 18.90 -51.20
C GLY A 4 -0.25 17.80 -50.17
N ARG A 5 0.41 16.65 -50.42
CA ARG A 5 1.78 16.38 -50.90
C ARG A 5 2.86 17.15 -50.13
N GLY A 6 3.38 16.49 -49.09
CA GLY A 6 4.62 16.84 -48.40
C GLY A 6 5.30 15.58 -47.88
N SER A 7 6.09 14.95 -48.74
CA SER A 7 6.92 13.76 -48.48
C SER A 7 8.39 14.15 -48.53
N ALA A 8 9.16 13.87 -47.46
CA ALA A 8 10.62 13.69 -47.44
C ALA A 8 11.06 13.62 -45.96
N ARG A 9 12.04 12.85 -45.50
CA ARG A 9 12.97 11.89 -46.09
C ARG A 9 13.58 11.09 -44.93
N ARG A 10 13.89 9.83 -45.23
CA ARG A 10 14.81 8.87 -44.59
C ARG A 10 15.87 9.45 -43.63
N ARG A 11 16.14 8.71 -42.54
CA ARG A 11 17.48 8.23 -42.12
C ARG A 11 17.36 7.18 -40.99
N ALA A 12 17.52 5.91 -41.35
CA ALA A 12 18.36 4.93 -40.65
C ALA A 12 19.64 4.81 -41.51
N PRO A 13 20.83 4.37 -41.02
CA PRO A 13 21.05 3.35 -39.97
C PRO A 13 22.16 3.72 -38.95
N GLU A 14 22.35 2.91 -37.91
CA GLU A 14 23.65 2.25 -37.62
C GLU A 14 23.60 1.47 -36.31
N ALA A 15 24.00 0.21 -36.43
CA ALA A 15 24.41 -0.65 -35.33
C ALA A 15 25.80 -0.22 -34.87
N LEU A 16 26.04 -0.19 -33.56
CA LEU A 16 27.38 -0.37 -33.01
C LEU A 16 27.34 -1.42 -31.92
N ALA A 17 28.01 -2.53 -32.24
CA ALA A 17 28.37 -3.58 -31.32
C ALA A 17 29.36 -3.07 -30.27
N GLY A 18 29.31 -3.71 -29.10
CA GLY A 18 30.54 -4.17 -28.46
C GLY A 18 30.90 -3.56 -27.12
N SER A 19 31.17 -4.48 -26.19
CA SER A 19 31.95 -4.37 -24.95
C SER A 19 31.22 -3.93 -23.68
N ARG A 20 31.39 -4.58 -22.53
CA ARG A 20 32.15 -5.76 -22.13
C ARG A 20 31.56 -6.22 -20.79
N THR A 21 31.28 -7.51 -20.69
CA THR A 21 31.07 -8.25 -19.44
C THR A 21 32.29 -8.15 -18.53
N SER A 22 32.07 -8.00 -17.23
CA SER A 22 33.06 -8.32 -16.19
C SER A 22 32.43 -9.23 -15.14
N PRO A 23 32.85 -10.50 -15.06
CA PRO A 23 32.64 -11.37 -13.91
C PRO A 23 33.97 -11.59 -13.18
N LEU A 24 34.03 -11.36 -11.87
CA LEU A 24 35.11 -11.84 -10.99
C LEU A 24 34.64 -11.60 -9.55
N THR A 25 34.67 -12.51 -8.59
CA THR A 25 35.03 -13.93 -8.51
C THR A 25 34.59 -14.32 -7.10
N ALA A 26 33.82 -15.41 -6.98
CA ALA A 26 33.74 -16.15 -5.73
C ALA A 26 35.05 -16.93 -5.56
N ARG A 27 35.63 -16.89 -4.36
CA ARG A 27 36.61 -17.88 -3.91
C ARG A 27 36.19 -18.35 -2.53
N ALA A 28 35.81 -19.62 -2.50
CA ALA A 28 35.68 -20.42 -1.32
C ALA A 28 37.06 -21.00 -0.93
N ASP A 29 37.01 -21.75 0.17
CA ASP A 29 37.88 -22.86 0.54
C ASP A 29 38.90 -22.61 1.67
N ASP A 30 38.51 -23.16 2.81
CA ASP A 30 39.18 -24.28 3.49
C ASP A 30 40.58 -24.09 4.06
N ALA A 31 40.65 -24.24 5.39
CA ALA A 31 41.44 -25.27 6.09
C ALA A 31 41.26 -25.02 7.60
N GLY A 32 40.96 -26.00 8.46
CA GLY A 32 41.44 -27.37 8.43
C GLY A 32 42.37 -27.57 9.62
N CYS A 33 41.91 -28.36 10.59
CA CYS A 33 42.50 -28.66 11.90
C CYS A 33 43.93 -29.21 11.88
N ALA A 34 44.67 -28.95 12.97
CA ALA A 34 45.61 -29.87 13.66
C ALA A 34 46.05 -29.14 14.96
N GLY A 35 45.86 -29.66 16.18
CA GLY A 35 46.55 -30.82 16.73
C GLY A 35 48.02 -30.45 16.98
N ASP A 36 48.69 -30.63 18.11
CA ASP A 36 48.45 -31.16 19.46
C ASP A 36 49.81 -30.94 20.18
N LEU A 37 49.94 -31.37 21.44
CA LEU A 37 51.19 -31.71 22.15
C LEU A 37 51.87 -30.67 23.07
N ARG A 38 51.55 -30.85 24.35
CA ARG A 38 52.46 -31.25 25.45
C ARG A 38 53.75 -30.44 25.67
N GLY A 39 53.88 -29.87 26.87
CA GLY A 39 55.18 -29.50 27.43
C GLY A 39 55.12 -29.12 28.91
N ARG A 40 55.87 -29.84 29.74
CA ARG A 40 55.84 -29.87 31.20
C ARG A 40 56.69 -28.77 31.87
N ARG A 41 56.22 -28.36 33.06
CA ARG A 41 56.93 -28.21 34.35
C ARG A 41 57.95 -27.06 34.60
N ARG A 42 57.65 -26.39 35.72
CA ARG A 42 58.50 -26.00 36.87
C ARG A 42 59.53 -24.87 36.70
N GLY A 43 59.51 -23.94 37.66
CA GLY A 43 60.67 -23.14 38.03
C GLY A 43 60.30 -21.88 38.81
N ARG A 44 60.58 -21.87 40.11
CA ARG A 44 60.43 -20.69 41.00
C ARG A 44 61.62 -19.74 40.83
N ALA A 45 61.36 -18.48 41.22
CA ALA A 45 62.21 -17.58 42.01
C ALA A 45 62.99 -16.44 41.30
N ARG A 46 62.69 -15.20 41.79
CA ARG A 46 63.58 -14.03 42.01
C ARG A 46 64.18 -13.37 40.74
N ALA A 47 64.37 -12.06 40.60
CA ALA A 47 64.27 -10.89 41.46
C ALA A 47 64.15 -9.61 40.59
N ARG A 48 63.61 -8.55 41.22
CA ARG A 48 63.92 -7.10 41.12
C ARG A 48 64.66 -6.58 39.88
N ALA A 49 64.08 -5.58 39.21
CA ALA A 49 64.57 -4.19 39.18
C ALA A 49 63.68 -3.34 38.25
N GLY A 50 63.56 -2.04 38.55
CA GLY A 50 62.43 -1.20 38.19
C GLY A 50 62.40 -0.64 36.78
N ARG A 51 61.19 -0.20 36.39
CA ARG A 51 60.95 0.81 35.35
C ARG A 51 59.84 1.73 35.86
N GLY A 52 60.12 3.03 35.84
CA GLY A 52 59.47 4.09 36.59
C GLY A 52 57.96 4.30 36.36
N PRO A 53 57.38 5.30 37.05
CA PRO A 53 55.96 5.60 36.95
C PRO A 53 55.65 6.02 35.51
N ARG A 54 54.84 5.23 34.82
CA ARG A 54 54.15 5.72 33.62
C ARG A 54 53.05 6.64 34.12
N ASP A 55 53.21 7.93 33.87
CA ASP A 55 52.12 8.90 33.94
C ASP A 55 50.94 8.39 33.12
N ARG A 56 49.94 7.82 33.80
CA ARG A 56 48.63 7.56 33.21
C ARG A 56 47.86 8.86 33.29
N ARG A 57 48.00 9.69 32.26
CA ARG A 57 47.04 10.77 32.00
C ARG A 57 45.66 10.13 31.80
N PRO A 58 44.64 10.44 32.62
CA PRO A 58 43.28 9.97 32.33
C PRO A 58 42.81 10.59 31.00
N PRO A 59 42.08 9.86 30.13
CA PRO A 59 41.44 10.48 28.98
C PRO A 59 40.45 11.53 29.47
N ALA A 60 40.49 12.72 28.86
CA ALA A 60 39.63 13.85 29.23
C ALA A 60 38.14 13.45 29.16
N PRO A 61 37.35 13.69 30.23
CA PRO A 61 35.92 13.41 30.25
C PRO A 61 35.18 14.56 29.54
N GLY A 62 35.25 14.61 28.20
CA GLY A 62 34.64 15.72 27.45
C GLY A 62 33.84 15.32 26.22
N VAL A 63 34.20 14.22 25.56
CA VAL A 63 33.66 13.91 24.22
C VAL A 63 32.54 12.87 24.23
N ALA A 64 32.39 12.13 25.33
CA ALA A 64 31.35 11.09 25.44
C ALA A 64 29.95 11.68 25.71
N LEU A 65 29.86 12.76 26.49
CA LEU A 65 28.58 13.34 26.92
C LEU A 65 27.80 13.97 25.76
N HIS A 66 28.50 14.64 24.85
CA HIS A 66 27.87 15.30 23.70
C HIS A 66 27.28 14.27 22.71
N ARG A 67 27.92 13.11 22.58
CA ARG A 67 27.46 12.01 21.71
C ARG A 67 26.26 11.28 22.31
N THR A 68 26.25 11.06 23.64
CA THR A 68 25.09 10.45 24.31
C THR A 68 23.90 11.39 24.34
N LEU A 69 24.12 12.70 24.52
CA LEU A 69 23.06 13.70 24.44
C LEU A 69 22.49 13.83 23.02
N ALA A 70 23.32 13.80 21.98
CA ALA A 70 22.85 13.81 20.60
C ALA A 70 22.01 12.56 20.26
N LEU A 71 22.43 11.38 20.69
CA LEU A 71 21.66 10.15 20.51
C LEU A 71 20.34 10.16 21.29
N ALA A 72 20.36 10.65 22.54
CA ALA A 72 19.16 10.79 23.35
C ALA A 72 18.18 11.79 22.73
N ALA A 73 18.68 12.90 22.16
CA ALA A 73 17.85 13.87 21.46
C ALA A 73 17.20 13.27 20.21
N VAL A 74 17.94 12.51 19.39
CA VAL A 74 17.38 11.83 18.20
C VAL A 74 16.36 10.75 18.61
N ALA A 75 16.64 9.98 19.66
CA ALA A 75 15.70 8.98 20.17
C ALA A 75 14.42 9.61 20.72
N ALA A 76 14.53 10.72 21.46
CA ALA A 76 13.39 11.48 21.96
C ALA A 76 12.59 12.13 20.82
N LEU A 77 13.27 12.63 19.79
CA LEU A 77 12.61 13.17 18.59
C LEU A 77 11.88 12.07 17.81
N GLY A 78 12.50 10.89 17.66
CA GLY A 78 11.90 9.73 17.03
C GLY A 78 10.69 9.21 17.81
N LEU A 79 10.79 9.16 19.14
CA LEU A 79 9.68 8.80 20.02
C LEU A 79 8.56 9.85 19.96
N GLY A 80 8.91 11.15 19.97
CA GLY A 80 7.96 12.25 19.82
C GLY A 80 7.24 12.22 18.48
N LEU A 81 7.96 11.94 17.38
CA LEU A 81 7.36 11.75 16.06
C LEU A 81 6.46 10.52 16.03
N ALA A 82 6.89 9.39 16.60
CA ALA A 82 6.10 8.16 16.65
C ALA A 82 4.79 8.33 17.45
N LEU A 83 4.81 9.16 18.51
CA LEU A 83 3.62 9.51 19.28
C LEU A 83 2.74 10.56 18.58
N SER A 84 3.33 11.46 17.78
CA SER A 84 2.60 12.45 16.97
C SER A 84 1.93 11.85 15.74
N THR A 85 2.54 10.82 15.13
CA THR A 85 1.87 10.02 14.12
C THR A 85 0.78 9.22 14.83
N ARG A 86 -0.46 9.70 14.80
CA ARG A 86 -1.64 8.89 15.09
C ARG A 86 -1.46 7.60 14.28
N GLY A 87 -1.20 6.49 14.97
CA GLY A 87 -0.89 5.23 14.33
C GLY A 87 -1.94 4.92 13.25
N PRO A 88 -1.57 4.22 12.17
CA PRO A 88 -2.57 3.72 11.23
C PRO A 88 -3.60 2.96 12.07
N ILE A 89 -4.88 3.31 11.90
CA ILE A 89 -5.99 2.61 12.54
C ILE A 89 -6.00 1.20 11.95
N ALA A 90 -5.11 0.34 12.44
CA ALA A 90 -5.21 -1.07 12.29
C ALA A 90 -6.38 -1.46 13.18
N LEU A 91 -7.57 -1.58 12.58
CA LEU A 91 -8.73 -2.18 13.23
C LEU A 91 -8.38 -3.63 13.59
N ARG A 92 -7.71 -3.82 14.73
CA ARG A 92 -7.45 -5.12 15.33
C ARG A 92 -8.71 -5.54 16.08
N GLY A 93 -9.43 -6.50 15.51
CA GLY A 93 -10.31 -7.44 16.24
C GLY A 93 -11.61 -6.89 16.86
N ARG A 94 -12.66 -7.70 16.75
CA ARG A 94 -14.02 -7.64 17.35
C ARG A 94 -14.86 -6.34 17.28
N ASP A 95 -14.28 -5.15 17.18
CA ASP A 95 -15.03 -3.88 17.03
C ASP A 95 -15.31 -3.52 15.56
N ALA A 96 -14.51 -4.02 14.62
CA ALA A 96 -14.81 -3.97 13.19
C ALA A 96 -16.11 -4.71 12.80
N ALA A 97 -16.58 -5.63 13.67
CA ALA A 97 -17.73 -6.48 13.41
C ALA A 97 -19.10 -5.82 13.67
N ARG A 98 -19.17 -4.57 14.15
CA ARG A 98 -20.43 -3.83 14.36
C ARG A 98 -20.58 -2.54 13.55
N GLY A 99 -19.67 -2.27 12.61
CA GLY A 99 -19.81 -1.12 11.71
C GLY A 99 -21.08 -1.21 10.86
N HIS A 100 -21.71 -0.07 10.58
CA HIS A 100 -22.91 0.03 9.73
C HIS A 100 -22.60 -0.52 8.33
N ARG A 101 -23.28 -1.60 7.91
CA ARG A 101 -23.15 -2.16 6.54
C ARG A 101 -23.61 -1.16 5.51
N LEU A 102 -22.76 -0.88 4.50
CA LEU A 102 -23.04 0.11 3.46
C LEU A 102 -24.17 -0.34 2.53
N PHE A 103 -24.11 -1.59 2.11
CA PHE A 103 -25.15 -2.23 1.32
C PHE A 103 -25.85 -3.30 2.16
N ASN A 104 -27.18 -3.16 2.30
CA ASN A 104 -28.01 -4.18 2.92
C ASN A 104 -28.73 -4.97 1.82
N ALA A 105 -27.99 -5.87 1.18
CA ALA A 105 -28.48 -6.76 0.13
C ALA A 105 -27.87 -8.15 0.32
N GLU A 106 -28.59 -9.19 -0.11
CA GLU A 106 -28.01 -10.53 -0.17
C GLU A 106 -27.41 -10.77 -1.56
N PRO A 107 -26.29 -11.52 -1.69
CA PRO A 107 -25.62 -11.73 -2.97
C PRO A 107 -26.53 -12.26 -4.08
N ARG A 108 -27.49 -13.15 -3.72
CA ARG A 108 -28.47 -13.71 -4.67
C ARG A 108 -29.46 -12.69 -5.24
N TRP A 109 -29.67 -11.58 -4.54
CA TRP A 109 -30.58 -10.52 -4.98
C TRP A 109 -29.89 -9.43 -5.79
N VAL A 110 -28.57 -9.47 -5.89
CA VAL A 110 -27.79 -8.54 -6.71
C VAL A 110 -27.83 -8.99 -8.16
N ARG A 111 -28.31 -8.09 -9.01
CA ARG A 111 -28.48 -8.28 -10.45
C ARG A 111 -27.43 -7.56 -11.27
N GLY A 112 -26.69 -6.62 -10.68
CA GLY A 112 -25.72 -5.82 -11.40
C GLY A 112 -24.94 -4.89 -10.50
N ILE A 113 -23.82 -4.40 -11.02
CA ILE A 113 -22.97 -3.39 -10.38
C ILE A 113 -22.66 -2.34 -11.45
N GLU A 114 -22.93 -1.08 -11.13
CA GLU A 114 -22.50 0.05 -11.95
C GLU A 114 -21.48 0.86 -11.14
N LEU A 115 -20.35 1.16 -11.78
CA LEU A 115 -19.23 1.87 -11.19
C LEU A 115 -19.00 3.13 -11.97
N GLU A 116 -18.88 4.24 -11.27
CA GLU A 116 -18.40 5.51 -11.80
C GLU A 116 -17.35 6.04 -10.83
N LEU A 117 -16.13 6.28 -11.29
CA LEU A 117 -15.06 6.85 -10.47
C LEU A 117 -14.04 7.55 -11.37
N ASP A 118 -13.69 8.79 -11.05
CA ASP A 118 -12.71 9.59 -11.81
C ASP A 118 -12.99 9.67 -13.32
N GLY A 119 -14.26 9.68 -13.71
CA GLY A 119 -14.67 9.70 -15.12
C GLY A 119 -14.57 8.36 -15.85
N ARG A 120 -14.13 7.28 -15.18
CA ARG A 120 -14.23 5.91 -15.68
C ARG A 120 -15.58 5.33 -15.29
N HIS A 121 -16.17 4.57 -16.19
CA HIS A 121 -17.48 3.95 -15.99
C HIS A 121 -17.47 2.50 -16.47
N VAL A 122 -18.12 1.62 -15.69
CA VAL A 122 -18.38 0.24 -16.06
C VAL A 122 -19.78 -0.12 -15.58
N ALA A 123 -20.61 -0.66 -16.48
CA ALA A 123 -21.90 -1.21 -16.15
C ALA A 123 -21.86 -2.73 -16.32
N SER A 124 -22.27 -3.46 -15.28
CA SER A 124 -22.31 -4.93 -15.30
C SER A 124 -23.66 -5.47 -14.88
N THR A 125 -24.07 -6.55 -15.55
CA THR A 125 -25.31 -7.28 -15.27
C THR A 125 -24.98 -8.75 -15.02
N ARG A 126 -25.61 -9.33 -14.01
CA ARG A 126 -25.48 -10.74 -13.67
C ARG A 126 -26.55 -11.55 -14.41
N THR A 127 -26.10 -12.47 -15.24
CA THR A 127 -26.95 -13.39 -16.01
C THR A 127 -26.80 -14.82 -15.51
N THR A 128 -27.52 -15.77 -16.11
CA THR A 128 -27.36 -17.20 -15.82
C THR A 128 -26.00 -17.73 -16.29
N GLY A 129 -25.38 -17.10 -17.29
CA GLY A 129 -24.08 -17.48 -17.85
C GLY A 129 -22.88 -16.84 -17.17
N GLY A 130 -23.09 -15.92 -16.22
CA GLY A 130 -22.01 -15.21 -15.51
C GLY A 130 -22.27 -13.71 -15.41
N TRP A 131 -21.21 -12.92 -15.55
CA TRP A 131 -21.29 -11.47 -15.62
C TRP A 131 -21.23 -11.03 -17.08
N ASP A 132 -22.10 -10.11 -17.44
CA ASP A 132 -22.00 -9.32 -18.67
C ASP A 132 -21.54 -7.91 -18.30
N VAL A 133 -20.67 -7.33 -19.11
CA VAL A 133 -20.20 -5.94 -19.02
C VAL A 133 -20.52 -5.25 -20.34
N ASP A 134 -21.18 -4.10 -20.27
CA ASP A 134 -21.60 -3.32 -21.44
C ASP A 134 -22.31 -4.19 -22.51
N ASP A 135 -23.29 -4.99 -22.08
CA ASP A 135 -24.09 -5.92 -22.89
C ASP A 135 -23.32 -7.04 -23.59
N ARG A 136 -22.12 -7.38 -23.11
CA ARG A 136 -21.32 -8.51 -23.62
C ARG A 136 -20.86 -9.41 -22.49
N PRO A 137 -20.72 -10.73 -22.73
CA PRO A 137 -20.12 -11.62 -21.75
C PRO A 137 -18.74 -11.12 -21.30
N ALA A 138 -18.56 -10.98 -19.99
CA ALA A 138 -17.29 -10.55 -19.42
C ALA A 138 -16.21 -11.60 -19.65
N ALA A 139 -14.97 -11.16 -19.89
CA ALA A 139 -13.82 -12.06 -19.86
C ALA A 139 -13.68 -12.71 -18.47
N ALA A 140 -13.12 -13.92 -18.40
CA ALA A 140 -13.03 -14.68 -17.15
C ALA A 140 -12.40 -13.88 -16.00
N GLN A 141 -11.31 -13.16 -16.28
CA GLN A 141 -10.63 -12.28 -15.32
C GLN A 141 -11.53 -11.14 -14.80
N THR A 142 -12.37 -10.57 -15.66
CA THR A 142 -13.29 -9.48 -15.30
C THR A 142 -14.46 -10.02 -14.48
N ALA A 143 -14.98 -11.19 -14.85
CA ALA A 143 -16.03 -11.86 -14.10
C ALA A 143 -15.58 -12.24 -12.68
N GLU A 144 -14.34 -12.71 -12.52
CA GLU A 144 -13.71 -12.96 -11.22
C GLU A 144 -13.57 -11.66 -10.41
N ALA A 145 -13.03 -10.60 -11.01
CA ALA A 145 -12.88 -9.30 -10.36
C ALA A 145 -14.22 -8.70 -9.91
N LEU A 146 -15.28 -8.85 -10.71
CA LEU A 146 -16.64 -8.44 -10.34
C LEU A 146 -17.20 -9.25 -9.18
N GLY A 147 -16.90 -10.55 -9.10
CA GLY A 147 -17.29 -11.42 -7.99
C GLY A 147 -16.67 -11.00 -6.66
N ASP A 148 -15.35 -10.81 -6.65
CA ASP A 148 -14.61 -10.36 -5.46
C ASP A 148 -15.01 -8.94 -5.04
N LEU A 149 -15.25 -8.04 -6.01
CA LEU A 149 -15.78 -6.71 -5.74
C LEU A 149 -17.17 -6.80 -5.09
N LEU A 150 -18.06 -7.66 -5.61
CA LEU A 150 -19.38 -7.86 -5.02
C LEU A 150 -19.28 -8.32 -3.57
N ASP A 151 -18.45 -9.32 -3.29
CA ASP A 151 -18.25 -9.84 -1.95
C ASP A 151 -17.71 -8.75 -1.01
N THR A 152 -16.75 -7.96 -1.49
CA THR A 152 -16.20 -6.81 -0.77
C THR A 152 -17.27 -5.76 -0.48
N LEU A 153 -18.11 -5.40 -1.46
CA LEU A 153 -19.19 -4.42 -1.31
C LEU A 153 -20.25 -4.88 -0.29
N LEU A 154 -20.61 -6.16 -0.27
CA LEU A 154 -21.60 -6.71 0.66
C LEU A 154 -21.05 -6.91 2.08
N ALA A 155 -19.74 -7.12 2.20
CA ALA A 155 -19.04 -7.13 3.48
C ALA A 155 -18.70 -5.72 4.00
N LEU A 156 -18.82 -4.70 3.15
CA LEU A 156 -18.35 -3.34 3.42
C LEU A 156 -19.06 -2.70 4.62
N ARG A 157 -18.25 -2.17 5.54
CA ARG A 157 -18.71 -1.52 6.77
C ARG A 157 -18.06 -0.16 6.93
N ALA A 158 -18.83 0.77 7.48
CA ALA A 158 -18.30 2.05 7.88
C ALA A 158 -17.29 1.86 9.02
N VAL A 159 -16.12 2.47 8.86
CA VAL A 159 -15.10 2.63 9.90
C VAL A 159 -15.55 3.66 10.92
N ASP A 160 -16.15 4.76 10.44
CA ASP A 160 -16.70 5.83 11.27
C ASP A 160 -17.95 6.43 10.60
N VAL A 161 -18.79 7.12 11.38
CA VAL A 161 -20.03 7.74 10.94
C VAL A 161 -20.16 9.15 11.52
N PHE A 162 -20.23 10.13 10.64
CA PHE A 162 -20.38 11.53 10.99
C PHE A 162 -21.78 12.03 10.64
N ARG A 163 -22.32 12.87 11.52
CA ARG A 163 -23.49 13.70 11.24
C ARG A 163 -23.00 15.13 11.08
N THR A 164 -23.14 15.67 9.88
CA THR A 164 -22.74 17.04 9.56
C THR A 164 -23.81 17.69 8.69
N PRO A 165 -24.10 18.98 8.89
CA PRO A 165 -24.91 19.75 7.95
C PRO A 165 -24.16 20.08 6.66
N ASP A 166 -22.81 20.08 6.68
CA ASP A 166 -21.97 20.35 5.51
C ASP A 166 -21.22 19.09 5.04
N PRO A 167 -21.74 18.36 4.04
CA PRO A 167 -21.05 17.23 3.43
C PRO A 167 -19.95 17.66 2.43
N THR A 168 -19.86 18.93 2.07
CA THR A 168 -18.90 19.44 1.07
C THR A 168 -17.46 19.30 1.55
N ALA A 169 -17.21 19.53 2.84
CA ALA A 169 -15.91 19.33 3.49
C ALA A 169 -15.35 17.90 3.32
N PHE A 170 -16.20 16.93 3.03
CA PHE A 170 -15.85 15.52 2.81
C PHE A 170 -15.70 15.16 1.33
N GLY A 171 -15.75 16.14 0.42
CA GLY A 171 -15.73 15.91 -1.03
C GLY A 171 -17.05 15.35 -1.58
N LEU A 172 -18.16 15.45 -0.83
CA LEU A 172 -19.47 14.94 -1.27
C LEU A 172 -20.35 16.02 -1.91
N GLY A 173 -19.89 17.28 -1.98
CA GLY A 173 -20.55 18.34 -2.77
C GLY A 173 -20.32 18.18 -4.27
N ARG A 174 -19.16 17.64 -4.66
CA ARG A 174 -18.86 17.12 -6.00
C ARG A 174 -18.21 15.74 -5.82
N PRO A 175 -19.02 14.68 -5.70
CA PRO A 175 -18.50 13.33 -5.53
C PRO A 175 -17.51 12.97 -6.62
N ARG A 176 -16.46 12.23 -6.25
CA ARG A 176 -15.47 11.65 -7.17
C ARG A 176 -16.11 10.59 -8.07
N GLY A 177 -17.22 10.01 -7.61
CA GLY A 177 -17.91 8.94 -8.31
C GLY A 177 -19.08 8.38 -7.51
N MET A 178 -19.63 7.30 -8.03
CA MET A 178 -20.78 6.61 -7.48
C MET A 178 -20.66 5.10 -7.70
N ILE A 179 -20.99 4.34 -6.67
CA ILE A 179 -21.09 2.88 -6.72
C ILE A 179 -22.56 2.52 -6.60
N THR A 180 -23.10 1.85 -7.60
CA THR A 180 -24.48 1.39 -7.62
C THR A 180 -24.52 -0.13 -7.59
N VAL A 181 -25.24 -0.69 -6.60
CA VAL A 181 -25.59 -2.10 -6.56
C VAL A 181 -27.05 -2.23 -6.99
N VAL A 182 -27.28 -2.86 -8.14
CA VAL A 182 -28.63 -3.10 -8.66
C VAL A 182 -29.18 -4.36 -8.01
N THR A 183 -30.30 -4.23 -7.30
CA THR A 183 -30.94 -5.35 -6.62
C THR A 183 -32.34 -5.60 -7.15
N GLY A 184 -32.93 -6.75 -6.82
CA GLY A 184 -34.34 -7.03 -7.11
C GLY A 184 -35.33 -6.02 -6.48
N ARG A 185 -34.90 -5.22 -5.48
CA ARG A 185 -35.70 -4.17 -4.83
C ARG A 185 -35.39 -2.77 -5.37
N GLY A 186 -34.57 -2.66 -6.42
CA GLY A 186 -34.10 -1.39 -6.98
C GLY A 186 -32.62 -1.11 -6.69
N PRO A 187 -32.09 0.00 -7.23
CA PRO A 187 -30.70 0.39 -7.09
C PRO A 187 -30.41 0.88 -5.67
N ARG A 188 -29.22 0.55 -5.17
CA ARG A 188 -28.63 1.11 -3.95
C ARG A 188 -27.39 1.88 -4.36
N ARG A 189 -27.37 3.20 -4.13
CA ARG A 189 -26.27 4.08 -4.55
C ARG A 189 -25.46 4.57 -3.38
N LEU A 190 -24.14 4.57 -3.56
CA LEU A 190 -23.15 5.09 -2.63
C LEU A 190 -22.29 6.13 -3.35
N LEU A 191 -22.43 7.39 -2.95
CA LEU A 191 -21.60 8.49 -3.42
C LEU A 191 -20.21 8.38 -2.79
N VAL A 192 -19.18 8.55 -3.60
CA VAL A 192 -17.76 8.48 -3.21
C VAL A 192 -17.20 9.90 -3.14
N GLY A 193 -16.72 10.29 -1.97
CA GLY A 193 -16.11 11.59 -1.70
C GLY A 193 -14.58 11.54 -1.69
N GLY A 194 -13.98 12.46 -0.93
CA GLY A 194 -12.54 12.59 -0.80
C GLY A 194 -11.90 11.52 0.09
N LEU A 195 -10.59 11.35 -0.05
CA LEU A 195 -9.78 10.58 0.90
C LEU A 195 -9.62 11.35 2.21
N ASN A 196 -9.45 10.61 3.31
CA ASN A 196 -8.99 11.19 4.56
C ASN A 196 -7.53 11.66 4.43
N ALA A 197 -7.07 12.46 5.39
CA ALA A 197 -5.70 13.01 5.36
C ALA A 197 -4.60 11.94 5.31
N ALA A 198 -4.86 10.72 5.81
CA ALA A 198 -3.92 9.61 5.82
C ALA A 198 -3.97 8.75 4.53
N GLY A 199 -4.93 8.97 3.63
CA GLY A 199 -5.17 8.13 2.45
C GLY A 199 -5.65 6.71 2.77
N SER A 200 -5.95 6.38 4.02
CA SER A 200 -6.33 5.03 4.47
C SER A 200 -7.83 4.74 4.37
N ALA A 201 -8.62 5.78 4.20
CA ALA A 201 -10.07 5.70 4.04
C ALA A 201 -10.58 6.83 3.15
N PHE A 202 -11.76 6.66 2.58
CA PHE A 202 -12.50 7.70 1.88
C PHE A 202 -13.84 7.97 2.57
N TYR A 203 -14.39 9.15 2.32
CA TYR A 203 -15.73 9.49 2.77
C TYR A 203 -16.76 9.07 1.74
N ALA A 204 -17.89 8.55 2.20
CA ALA A 204 -18.97 8.08 1.36
C ALA A 204 -20.32 8.48 1.95
N ARG A 205 -21.35 8.50 1.11
CA ARG A 205 -22.72 8.76 1.56
C ARG A 205 -23.70 7.93 0.76
N ARG A 206 -24.67 7.32 1.42
CA ARG A 206 -25.77 6.64 0.72
C ARG A 206 -26.73 7.68 0.19
N GLU A 207 -27.26 7.44 -1.00
CA GLU A 207 -28.32 8.28 -1.53
C GLU A 207 -29.51 8.33 -0.56
N GLY A 208 -29.96 9.54 -0.21
CA GLY A 208 -31.03 9.78 0.76
C GLY A 208 -30.66 9.67 2.24
N ASP A 209 -29.41 9.29 2.60
CA ASP A 209 -28.95 9.24 3.99
C ASP A 209 -28.13 10.51 4.33
N PRO A 210 -28.50 11.28 5.38
CA PRO A 210 -27.74 12.48 5.76
C PRO A 210 -26.37 12.18 6.39
N ARG A 211 -26.08 10.92 6.75
CA ARG A 211 -24.83 10.55 7.41
C ARG A 211 -23.68 10.42 6.41
N VAL A 212 -22.52 10.96 6.79
CA VAL A 212 -21.26 10.73 6.09
C VAL A 212 -20.58 9.52 6.74
N LEU A 213 -20.15 8.57 5.92
CA LEU A 213 -19.51 7.33 6.34
C LEU A 213 -18.03 7.41 5.95
N GLN A 214 -17.12 7.02 6.84
CA GLN A 214 -15.73 6.78 6.46
C GLN A 214 -15.54 5.29 6.19
N VAL A 215 -14.89 4.96 5.07
CA VAL A 215 -14.82 3.62 4.51
C VAL A 215 -13.38 3.32 4.11
N GLY A 216 -12.88 2.13 4.46
CA GLY A 216 -11.54 1.71 4.07
C GLY A 216 -11.35 1.64 2.55
N THR A 217 -10.14 1.89 2.07
CA THR A 217 -9.83 1.98 0.64
C THR A 217 -9.80 0.66 -0.12
N LEU A 218 -9.93 -0.49 0.55
CA LEU A 218 -9.91 -1.82 -0.08
C LEU A 218 -10.89 -1.93 -1.26
N VAL A 219 -12.11 -1.41 -1.11
CA VAL A 219 -13.11 -1.41 -2.19
C VAL A 219 -12.67 -0.60 -3.40
N LEU A 220 -11.88 0.46 -3.22
CA LEU A 220 -11.34 1.24 -4.34
C LEU A 220 -10.31 0.42 -5.13
N SER A 221 -9.52 -0.41 -4.46
CA SER A 221 -8.59 -1.33 -5.11
C SER A 221 -9.31 -2.38 -5.95
N GLU A 222 -10.42 -2.92 -5.45
CA GLU A 222 -11.26 -3.86 -6.22
C GLU A 222 -11.89 -3.21 -7.45
N ILE A 223 -12.38 -1.97 -7.30
CA ILE A 223 -12.92 -1.19 -8.42
C ILE A 223 -11.84 -0.94 -9.48
N GLU A 224 -10.63 -0.57 -9.06
CA GLU A 224 -9.51 -0.36 -9.98
C GLU A 224 -9.16 -1.65 -10.75
N ARG A 225 -9.19 -2.80 -10.08
CA ARG A 225 -8.99 -4.10 -10.73
C ARG A 225 -10.07 -4.40 -11.77
N VAL A 226 -11.34 -4.10 -11.47
CA VAL A 226 -12.43 -4.24 -12.45
C VAL A 226 -12.19 -3.35 -13.66
N PHE A 227 -11.83 -2.08 -13.46
CA PHE A 227 -11.58 -1.21 -14.59
C PHE A 227 -10.39 -1.66 -15.43
N TYR A 228 -9.28 -2.07 -14.79
CA TYR A 228 -8.09 -2.58 -15.49
C TYR A 228 -8.40 -3.84 -16.32
N THR A 229 -9.21 -4.76 -15.77
CA THR A 229 -9.57 -6.00 -16.47
C THR A 229 -10.59 -5.77 -17.58
N THR A 230 -11.35 -4.66 -17.53
CA THR A 230 -12.37 -4.28 -18.52
C THR A 230 -11.79 -3.45 -19.67
N GLU A 231 -10.71 -2.69 -19.44
CA GLU A 231 -9.97 -1.95 -20.46
C GLU A 231 -8.75 -2.79 -20.93
N PRO A 232 -8.90 -3.74 -21.88
CA PRO A 232 -7.73 -4.37 -22.49
C PRO A 232 -6.92 -3.26 -23.16
N GLY A 233 -5.62 -3.20 -22.84
CA GLY A 233 -4.69 -2.18 -23.31
C GLY A 233 -4.90 -1.86 -24.79
N ARG A 234 -5.18 -0.59 -25.08
CA ARG A 234 -5.04 -0.03 -26.44
C ARG A 234 -3.59 -0.13 -26.90
#